data_AF-A0A1V5RJU2-F1
#
_entry.id   AF-A0A1V5RJU2-F1
#
_cell.length_a   1.000
_cell.length_b   1.000
_cell.length_c   1.000
_cell.angle_alpha   90.00
_cell.angle_beta   90.00
_cell.angle_gamma   90.00
#
_symmetry.space_group_name_H-M   'P 1'
#
loop_
_entity.id
_entity.type
_entity.pdbx_description
1 polymer ?
#
loop_
_entity_poly.entity_id
_entity_poly.type
_entity_poly.pdbx_seq_one_letter_code
_entity_poly.pdbx_strand_id
1 'polypeptide(L)'
;MPDGLAPAAYTVLLVAYDAATGQPIAPAPLNAAPVMPPGAVLGRVEVQPPASPPVRRPAAAEFGPIALVRGQTPATAIAPGGAIPVELLWQVRAAAPALVTVVQLLGPQGELAASLETPMRCGPPEVPACAVGQLILERHTLTLPADLQPGPRRLIVGVYVQADGRRLLTGRADHYLVKEILIQAE
;
A
#
# COMPACT_ATOMS: atom_id res chain seq x y z
N MET A 1 2.73 -5.47 -15.82
CA MET A 1 1.86 -5.65 -14.64
C MET A 1 2.65 -5.25 -13.39
N PRO A 2 2.03 -4.59 -12.40
CA PRO A 2 2.67 -4.34 -11.11
C PRO A 2 3.11 -5.65 -10.45
N ASP A 3 4.28 -5.65 -9.81
CA ASP A 3 4.71 -6.77 -8.97
C ASP A 3 3.79 -6.89 -7.73
N GLY A 4 3.58 -8.11 -7.24
CA GLY A 4 2.88 -8.37 -5.98
C GLY A 4 1.35 -8.29 -6.05
N LEU A 5 0.77 -8.30 -7.25
CA LEU A 5 -0.65 -8.59 -7.41
C LEU A 5 -0.93 -10.02 -6.95
N ALA A 6 -1.97 -10.18 -6.14
CA ALA A 6 -2.44 -11.49 -5.74
C ALA A 6 -2.86 -12.32 -6.98
N PRO A 7 -2.68 -13.65 -6.99
CA PRO A 7 -3.24 -14.48 -8.04
C PRO A 7 -4.77 -14.33 -8.08
N ALA A 8 -5.29 -13.78 -9.19
CA ALA A 8 -6.71 -13.53 -9.41
C ALA A 8 -6.97 -13.11 -10.87
N ALA A 9 -8.24 -13.06 -11.26
CA ALA A 9 -8.66 -12.40 -12.49
C ALA A 9 -8.83 -10.89 -12.27
N TYR A 10 -8.14 -10.08 -13.06
CA TYR A 10 -8.22 -8.62 -13.04
C TYR A 10 -8.83 -8.08 -14.32
N THR A 11 -9.66 -7.05 -14.21
CA THR A 11 -10.10 -6.25 -15.36
C THR A 11 -9.16 -5.06 -15.50
N VAL A 12 -8.54 -4.91 -16.66
CA VAL A 12 -7.68 -3.76 -16.97
C VAL A 12 -8.53 -2.65 -17.56
N LEU A 13 -8.51 -1.48 -16.93
CA LEU A 13 -9.19 -0.28 -17.40
C LEU A 13 -8.20 0.72 -18.00
N LEU A 14 -8.58 1.29 -19.14
CA LEU A 14 -8.02 2.56 -19.61
C LEU A 14 -8.88 3.69 -19.04
N VAL A 15 -8.26 4.56 -18.25
CA VAL A 15 -8.89 5.78 -17.75
C VAL A 15 -8.12 6.96 -18.34
N ALA A 16 -8.82 7.77 -19.13
CA ALA A 16 -8.32 9.07 -19.57
C ALA A 16 -8.74 10.14 -18.58
N TYR A 17 -7.93 11.17 -18.40
CA TYR A 17 -8.21 12.27 -17.48
C TYR A 17 -8.20 13.59 -18.23
N ASP A 18 -9.09 14.50 -17.84
CA ASP A 18 -9.06 15.89 -18.29
C ASP A 18 -7.87 16.59 -17.63
N ALA A 19 -6.98 17.16 -18.44
CA ALA A 19 -5.71 17.71 -17.97
C ALA A 19 -5.86 18.96 -17.08
N ALA A 20 -6.98 19.69 -17.20
CA ALA A 20 -7.22 20.90 -16.41
C ALA A 20 -7.81 20.58 -15.03
N THR A 21 -8.66 19.56 -14.95
CA THR A 21 -9.45 19.25 -13.75
C THR A 21 -9.03 17.96 -13.04
N GLY A 22 -8.27 17.09 -13.70
CA GLY A 22 -7.89 15.77 -13.17
C GLY A 22 -9.06 14.78 -13.02
N GLN A 23 -10.25 15.14 -13.50
CA GLN A 23 -11.42 14.26 -13.48
C GLN A 23 -11.31 13.23 -14.60
N PRO A 24 -11.75 11.98 -14.38
CA PRO A 24 -11.76 10.98 -15.43
C PRO A 24 -12.77 11.36 -16.52
N ILE A 25 -12.33 11.25 -17.78
CA ILE A 25 -13.17 11.46 -18.95
C ILE A 25 -13.97 10.18 -19.17
N ALA A 26 -15.30 10.28 -19.11
CA ALA A 26 -16.17 9.16 -19.42
C ALA A 26 -15.94 8.71 -20.87
N PRO A 27 -15.57 7.44 -21.10
CA PRO A 27 -15.32 6.96 -22.46
C PRO A 27 -16.64 6.92 -23.24
N ALA A 28 -16.65 7.51 -24.43
CA ALA A 28 -17.70 7.29 -25.41
C ALA A 28 -17.43 5.95 -26.12
N PRO A 29 -18.28 4.92 -25.95
CA PRO A 29 -18.04 3.62 -26.55
C PRO A 29 -18.10 3.72 -28.08
N LEU A 30 -16.99 3.40 -28.75
CA LEU A 30 -16.96 3.05 -30.16
C LEU A 30 -17.12 1.53 -30.30
N ASN A 31 -17.94 1.07 -31.25
CA ASN A 31 -18.10 -0.35 -31.61
C ASN A 31 -18.48 -1.29 -30.45
N ALA A 32 -19.35 -0.85 -29.54
CA ALA A 32 -19.81 -1.63 -28.39
C ALA A 32 -18.69 -2.12 -27.45
N ALA A 33 -17.55 -1.42 -27.42
CA ALA A 33 -16.49 -1.71 -26.46
C ALA A 33 -17.05 -1.65 -25.02
N PRO A 34 -16.80 -2.67 -24.18
CA PRO A 34 -17.30 -2.68 -22.82
C PRO A 34 -16.70 -1.53 -22.02
N VAL A 35 -17.57 -0.76 -21.36
CA VAL A 35 -17.21 0.35 -20.48
C VAL A 35 -17.51 -0.06 -19.04
N MET A 36 -16.56 0.20 -18.15
CA MET A 36 -16.73 0.05 -16.70
C MET A 36 -16.24 1.35 -16.06
N PRO A 37 -17.16 2.26 -15.68
CA PRO A 37 -16.80 3.55 -15.13
C PRO A 37 -15.75 3.44 -14.01
N PRO A 38 -14.70 4.28 -14.01
CA PRO A 38 -14.54 5.46 -14.85
C PRO A 38 -13.85 5.23 -16.21
N GLY A 39 -13.62 3.99 -16.65
CA GLY A 39 -12.77 3.68 -17.81
C GLY A 39 -13.37 2.75 -18.86
N ALA A 40 -12.63 2.56 -19.94
CA ALA A 40 -12.92 1.54 -20.96
C ALA A 40 -12.19 0.24 -20.60
N VAL A 41 -12.84 -0.90 -20.81
CA VAL A 41 -12.23 -2.21 -20.54
C VAL A 41 -11.24 -2.54 -21.66
N LEU A 42 -9.96 -2.65 -21.33
CA LEU A 42 -8.92 -3.13 -22.25
C LEU A 42 -8.91 -4.66 -22.35
N GLY A 43 -9.35 -5.34 -21.29
CA GLY A 43 -9.43 -6.80 -21.25
C GLY A 43 -9.40 -7.35 -19.84
N ARG A 44 -9.36 -8.68 -19.75
CA ARG A 44 -9.16 -9.42 -18.50
C ARG A 44 -7.80 -10.10 -18.53
N VAL A 45 -7.11 -10.09 -17.39
CA VAL A 45 -5.83 -10.77 -17.20
C VAL A 45 -5.97 -11.69 -16.00
N GLU A 46 -5.67 -12.96 -16.18
CA GLU A 46 -5.49 -13.90 -15.07
C GLU A 46 -4.04 -13.86 -14.62
N VAL A 47 -3.83 -13.52 -13.35
CA VAL A 47 -2.53 -13.62 -12.70
C VAL A 47 -2.46 -14.98 -12.04
N GLN A 48 -1.56 -15.83 -12.55
CA GLN A 48 -1.30 -17.14 -11.98
C GLN A 48 -0.15 -17.08 -10.97
N PRO A 49 -0.10 -18.00 -9.98
CA PRO A 49 1.08 -18.19 -9.16
C PRO A 49 2.32 -18.45 -10.04
N PRO A 50 3.49 -17.91 -9.71
CA PRO A 50 4.70 -18.15 -10.48
C PRO A 50 5.05 -19.65 -10.47
N ALA A 51 5.37 -20.19 -11.66
CA ALA A 51 5.76 -21.61 -11.82
C ALA A 51 7.15 -21.93 -11.23
N SER A 52 7.98 -20.91 -11.01
CA SER A 52 9.30 -21.03 -10.37
C SER A 52 9.24 -20.55 -8.91
N PRO A 53 10.14 -21.07 -8.05
CA PRO A 53 10.24 -20.60 -6.67
C PRO A 53 10.43 -19.09 -6.65
N PRO A 54 9.68 -18.35 -5.82
CA PRO A 54 9.84 -16.92 -5.71
C PRO A 54 11.26 -16.56 -5.26
N VAL A 55 11.95 -15.74 -6.07
CA VAL A 55 13.30 -15.25 -5.77
C VAL A 55 13.23 -14.23 -4.64
N ARG A 56 14.10 -14.38 -3.63
CA ARG A 56 14.22 -13.42 -2.53
C ARG A 56 14.70 -12.07 -3.07
N ARG A 57 13.89 -11.02 -2.94
CA ARG A 57 14.24 -9.65 -3.31
C ARG A 57 14.99 -8.94 -2.17
N PRO A 58 15.91 -8.02 -2.48
CA PRO A 58 16.47 -7.09 -1.49
C PRO A 58 15.37 -6.37 -0.74
N ALA A 59 15.53 -6.20 0.57
CA ALA A 59 14.57 -5.55 1.43
C ALA A 59 15.08 -4.20 1.93
N ALA A 60 14.18 -3.23 2.01
CA ALA A 60 14.40 -1.99 2.75
C ALA A 60 14.34 -2.23 4.27
N ALA A 61 13.51 -3.17 4.73
CA ALA A 61 13.38 -3.58 6.13
C ALA A 61 12.95 -5.04 6.26
N GLU A 62 13.40 -5.73 7.30
CA GLU A 62 13.05 -7.13 7.59
C GLU A 62 12.31 -7.19 8.93
N PHE A 63 11.06 -7.66 8.92
CA PHE A 63 10.17 -7.80 10.08
C PHE A 63 9.94 -9.28 10.40
N GLY A 64 11.01 -10.05 10.60
CA GLY A 64 10.92 -11.49 10.87
C GLY A 64 10.34 -12.28 9.69
N PRO A 65 9.09 -12.81 9.78
CA PRO A 65 8.51 -13.64 8.71
C PRO A 65 8.11 -12.85 7.45
N ILE A 66 8.21 -11.51 7.46
CA ILE A 66 7.93 -10.69 6.29
C ILE A 66 8.98 -9.59 6.11
N ALA A 67 9.24 -9.19 4.88
CA ALA A 67 10.15 -8.10 4.56
C ALA A 67 9.47 -7.03 3.72
N LEU A 68 9.75 -5.77 4.04
CA LEU A 68 9.39 -4.64 3.20
C LEU A 68 10.42 -4.53 2.07
N VAL A 69 10.02 -4.85 0.85
CA VAL A 69 10.85 -4.67 -0.35
C VAL A 69 10.93 -3.19 -0.70
N ARG A 70 9.79 -2.49 -0.63
CA ARG A 70 9.70 -1.06 -0.92
C ARG A 70 8.54 -0.43 -0.16
N GLY A 71 8.77 0.72 0.47
CA GLY A 71 7.72 1.61 0.93
C GLY A 71 7.90 2.97 0.28
N GLN A 72 6.84 3.53 -0.30
CA GLN A 72 6.93 4.81 -1.00
C GLN A 72 5.65 5.62 -0.91
N THR A 73 5.81 6.94 -1.03
CA THR A 73 4.72 7.89 -1.22
C THR A 73 5.18 9.01 -2.16
N PRO A 74 4.32 9.45 -3.11
CA PRO A 74 4.60 10.63 -3.91
C PRO A 74 4.54 11.92 -3.08
N ALA A 75 3.83 11.92 -1.95
CA ALA A 75 3.64 13.10 -1.11
C ALA A 75 5.00 13.62 -0.60
N THR A 76 5.19 14.93 -0.65
CA THR A 76 6.32 15.65 -0.06
C THR A 76 5.83 16.75 0.87
N ALA A 77 4.73 17.41 0.49
CA ALA A 77 3.99 18.35 1.31
C ALA A 77 2.48 18.09 1.14
N ILE A 78 1.72 18.26 2.23
CA ILE A 78 0.27 18.03 2.27
C ILE A 78 -0.39 19.07 3.19
N ALA A 79 -1.56 19.58 2.80
CA ALA A 79 -2.38 20.44 3.66
C ALA A 79 -3.09 19.64 4.77
N PRO A 80 -3.43 20.26 5.91
CA PRO A 80 -4.32 19.65 6.90
C PRO A 80 -5.62 19.14 6.25
N GLY A 81 -6.16 18.03 6.75
CA GLY A 81 -7.34 17.36 6.16
C GLY A 81 -7.06 16.60 4.86
N GLY A 82 -5.85 16.69 4.31
CA GLY A 82 -5.44 15.98 3.11
C GLY A 82 -5.29 14.48 3.31
N ALA A 83 -4.83 13.81 2.26
CA ALA A 83 -4.63 12.36 2.26
C ALA A 83 -3.26 12.00 1.67
N ILE A 84 -2.57 11.06 2.34
CA ILE A 84 -1.26 10.57 1.90
C ILE A 84 -1.44 9.20 1.24
N PRO A 85 -1.26 9.08 -0.09
CA PRO A 85 -1.21 7.77 -0.73
C PRO A 85 0.11 7.06 -0.38
N VAL A 86 0.02 5.80 0.03
CA VAL A 86 1.16 4.97 0.44
C VAL A 86 1.12 3.65 -0.31
N GLU A 87 2.22 3.30 -0.96
CA GLU A 87 2.38 1.99 -1.60
C GLU A 87 3.47 1.20 -0.88
N LEU A 88 3.14 -0.03 -0.49
CA LEU A 88 4.01 -0.94 0.22
C LEU A 88 4.10 -2.25 -0.57
N LEU A 89 5.31 -2.64 -0.94
CA LEU A 89 5.59 -3.94 -1.54
C LEU A 89 6.28 -4.81 -0.49
N TRP A 90 5.58 -5.84 -0.05
CA TRP A 90 6.08 -6.82 0.90
C TRP A 90 6.50 -8.10 0.21
N GLN A 91 7.37 -8.87 0.85
CA GLN A 91 7.66 -10.24 0.49
C GLN A 91 7.64 -11.15 1.72
N VAL A 92 6.85 -12.23 1.65
CA VAL A 92 6.77 -13.25 2.69
C VAL A 92 8.11 -13.98 2.76
N ARG A 93 8.71 -14.06 3.94
CA ARG A 93 9.99 -14.75 4.18
C ARG A 93 9.78 -16.16 4.73
N ALA A 94 8.77 -16.32 5.57
CA ALA A 94 8.44 -17.58 6.22
C ALA A 94 6.94 -17.60 6.51
N ALA A 95 6.43 -18.77 6.91
CA ALA A 95 5.08 -18.87 7.44
C ALA A 95 4.89 -17.88 8.60
N ALA A 96 3.79 -17.14 8.56
CA ALA A 96 3.46 -16.10 9.53
C ALA A 96 2.04 -16.33 10.07
N PRO A 97 1.74 -15.92 11.32
CA PRO A 97 0.36 -15.72 11.74
C PRO A 97 -0.29 -14.58 10.93
N ALA A 98 -1.58 -14.33 11.14
CA ALA A 98 -2.21 -13.13 10.60
C ALA A 98 -1.48 -11.87 11.09
N LEU A 99 -1.07 -11.01 10.15
CA LEU A 99 -0.32 -9.78 10.42
C LEU A 99 -1.19 -8.57 10.07
N VAL A 100 -0.97 -7.48 10.80
CA VAL A 100 -1.57 -6.18 10.52
C VAL A 100 -0.46 -5.20 10.14
N THR A 101 -0.61 -4.56 8.99
CA THR A 101 0.20 -3.43 8.56
C THR A 101 -0.32 -2.18 9.27
N VAL A 102 0.58 -1.40 9.85
CA VAL A 102 0.27 -0.11 10.48
C VAL A 102 1.06 0.98 9.78
N VAL A 103 0.36 1.99 9.25
CA VAL A 103 0.95 3.20 8.68
C VAL A 103 0.65 4.36 9.62
N GLN A 104 1.68 5.07 10.06
CA GLN A 104 1.52 6.17 11.01
C GLN A 104 2.21 7.43 10.50
N LEU A 105 1.59 8.57 10.77
CA LEU A 105 2.23 9.87 10.67
C LEU A 105 2.56 10.33 12.08
N LEU A 106 3.86 10.46 12.37
CA LEU A 106 4.35 10.95 13.65
C LEU A 106 4.82 12.39 13.52
N GLY A 107 4.63 13.17 14.58
CA GLY A 107 5.21 14.50 14.65
C GLY A 107 6.65 14.54 15.16
N PRO A 108 7.20 15.76 15.32
CA PRO A 108 8.62 15.96 15.58
C PRO A 108 9.07 15.33 16.90
N GLN A 109 8.17 15.24 17.89
CA GLN A 109 8.44 14.65 19.20
C GLN A 109 8.00 13.18 19.28
N GLY A 110 7.53 12.60 18.18
CA GLY A 110 7.06 11.21 18.12
C GLY A 110 5.60 11.03 18.51
N GLU A 111 4.85 12.11 18.67
CA GLU A 111 3.41 12.10 18.90
C GLU A 111 2.67 11.55 17.68
N LEU A 112 1.65 10.72 17.92
CA LEU A 112 0.85 10.14 16.86
C LEU A 112 -0.12 11.18 16.30
N ALA A 113 -0.01 11.48 15.01
CA ALA A 113 -0.85 12.47 14.35
C ALA A 113 -1.94 11.85 13.48
N ALA A 114 -1.66 10.71 12.85
CA ALA A 114 -2.63 9.90 12.12
C ALA A 114 -2.16 8.44 12.08
N SER A 115 -3.10 7.50 12.01
CA SER A 115 -2.81 6.08 11.90
C SER A 115 -3.82 5.38 11.00
N LEU A 116 -3.35 4.38 10.26
CA LEU A 116 -4.16 3.44 9.51
C LEU A 116 -3.65 2.03 9.80
N GLU A 117 -4.58 1.13 10.14
CA GLU A 117 -4.30 -0.27 10.38
C GLU A 117 -5.06 -1.11 9.38
N THR A 118 -4.39 -2.08 8.76
CA THR A 118 -5.02 -2.94 7.77
C THR A 118 -4.46 -4.36 7.87
N PRO A 119 -5.33 -5.39 8.01
CA PRO A 119 -4.90 -6.78 7.93
C PRO A 119 -4.23 -7.05 6.58
N MET A 120 -3.08 -7.70 6.63
CA MET A 120 -2.37 -8.07 5.41
C MET A 120 -3.16 -9.15 4.66
N ARG A 121 -3.43 -8.90 3.38
CA ARG A 121 -4.19 -9.81 2.53
C ARG A 121 -3.26 -10.50 1.55
N CYS A 122 -3.06 -11.79 1.77
CA CYS A 122 -2.22 -12.62 0.92
C CYS A 122 -2.98 -13.27 -0.24
N GLY A 123 -4.30 -13.19 -0.27
CA GLY A 123 -5.09 -13.84 -1.28
C GLY A 123 -6.58 -13.59 -1.08
N PRO A 124 -7.40 -14.16 -1.96
CA PRO A 124 -8.84 -14.13 -1.79
C PRO A 124 -9.25 -14.95 -0.55
N PRO A 125 -10.46 -14.72 0.01
CA PRO A 125 -10.91 -15.34 1.26
C PRO A 125 -10.82 -16.87 1.29
N GLU A 126 -10.93 -17.52 0.13
CA GLU A 126 -10.89 -18.98 -0.04
C GLU A 126 -9.47 -19.55 0.12
N VAL A 127 -8.44 -18.75 -0.15
CA VAL A 127 -7.03 -19.13 -0.01
C VAL A 127 -6.27 -18.00 0.73
N PRO A 128 -6.54 -17.83 2.04
CA PRO A 128 -6.06 -16.66 2.77
C PRO A 128 -4.59 -16.75 3.18
N ALA A 129 -4.00 -17.96 3.14
CA ALA A 129 -2.65 -18.20 3.61
C ALA A 129 -1.59 -17.64 2.66
N CYS A 130 -0.61 -16.93 3.22
CA CYS A 130 0.53 -16.38 2.47
C CYS A 130 1.50 -17.49 2.07
N ALA A 131 1.85 -17.56 0.79
CA ALA A 131 2.89 -18.47 0.33
C ALA A 131 4.29 -17.87 0.63
N VAL A 132 5.24 -18.71 1.03
CA VAL A 132 6.64 -18.26 1.23
C VAL A 132 7.20 -17.70 -0.07
N GLY A 133 7.81 -16.52 0.01
CA GLY A 133 8.36 -15.76 -1.10
C GLY A 133 7.33 -14.98 -1.92
N GLN A 134 6.03 -15.11 -1.63
CA GLN A 134 4.98 -14.31 -2.25
C GLN A 134 5.24 -12.82 -2.06
N LEU A 135 4.97 -12.04 -3.11
CA LEU A 135 4.94 -10.59 -3.06
C LEU A 135 3.51 -10.12 -2.79
N ILE A 136 3.37 -9.12 -1.91
CA ILE A 136 2.09 -8.53 -1.53
C ILE A 136 2.19 -7.03 -1.76
N LEU A 137 1.44 -6.52 -2.72
CA LEU A 137 1.32 -5.10 -2.97
C LEU A 137 0.12 -4.53 -2.20
N GLU A 138 0.40 -3.63 -1.26
CA GLU A 138 -0.63 -2.89 -0.55
C GLU A 138 -0.63 -1.42 -1.00
N ARG A 139 -1.83 -0.89 -1.22
CA ARG A 139 -2.07 0.51 -1.54
C ARG A 139 -3.05 1.08 -0.55
N HIS A 140 -2.58 2.07 0.18
CA HIS A 140 -3.27 2.67 1.31
C HIS A 140 -3.41 4.18 1.11
N THR A 141 -4.42 4.75 1.76
CA THR A 141 -4.62 6.20 1.83
C THR A 141 -4.76 6.59 3.29
N LEU A 142 -3.75 7.26 3.84
CA LEU A 142 -3.78 7.78 5.20
C LEU A 142 -4.42 9.17 5.20
N THR A 143 -5.65 9.27 5.70
CA THR A 143 -6.37 10.55 5.86
C THR A 143 -5.84 11.30 7.07
N LEU A 144 -5.63 12.61 6.93
CA LEU A 144 -5.10 13.48 7.97
C LEU A 144 -6.23 14.24 8.69
N PRO A 145 -6.08 14.56 9.98
CA PRO A 145 -6.97 15.50 10.67
C PRO A 145 -6.93 16.89 10.03
N ALA A 146 -8.05 17.60 10.06
CA ALA A 146 -8.17 18.96 9.51
C ALA A 146 -7.50 20.04 10.39
N ASP A 147 -7.35 19.77 11.68
CA ASP A 147 -6.72 20.64 12.68
C ASP A 147 -5.21 20.38 12.86
N LEU A 148 -4.63 19.60 11.94
CA LEU A 148 -3.24 19.19 12.00
C LEU A 148 -2.30 20.38 11.91
N GLN A 149 -1.48 20.58 12.94
CA GLN A 149 -0.56 21.72 12.95
C GLN A 149 0.53 21.61 11.87
N PRO A 150 0.91 22.71 11.21
CA PRO A 150 1.98 22.74 10.21
C PRO A 150 3.32 22.28 10.77
N GLY A 151 4.19 21.77 9.88
CA GLY A 151 5.56 21.37 10.23
C GLY A 151 5.95 19.98 9.73
N PRO A 152 7.21 19.58 9.96
CA PRO A 152 7.73 18.30 9.50
C PRO A 152 7.10 17.13 10.26
N ARG A 153 6.77 16.06 9.54
CA ARG A 153 6.21 14.83 10.04
C ARG A 153 6.94 13.63 9.46
N ARG A 154 7.00 12.54 10.20
CA ARG A 154 7.61 11.28 9.77
C ARG A 154 6.52 10.28 9.43
N LEU A 155 6.45 9.86 8.17
CA LEU A 155 5.60 8.77 7.73
C LEU A 155 6.36 7.45 7.96
N ILE A 156 5.82 6.60 8.82
CA ILE A 156 6.43 5.33 9.17
C ILE A 156 5.48 4.16 8.87
N VAL A 157 6.06 2.98 8.71
CA VAL A 157 5.31 1.73 8.60
C VAL A 157 5.85 0.70 9.58
N GLY A 158 4.97 -0.04 10.24
CA GLY A 158 5.33 -1.18 11.06
C GLY A 158 4.31 -2.31 10.91
N VAL A 159 4.59 -3.42 11.59
CA VAL A 159 3.76 -4.63 11.51
C VAL A 159 3.57 -5.20 12.91
N TYR A 160 2.38 -5.71 13.20
CA TYR A 160 2.14 -6.50 14.41
C TYR A 160 1.39 -7.80 14.12
N VAL A 161 1.49 -8.74 15.05
CA VAL A 161 0.75 -10.01 15.00
C VAL A 161 -0.68 -9.78 15.46
N GLN A 162 -1.65 -10.06 14.59
CA GLN A 162 -3.07 -9.73 14.81
C GLN A 162 -3.63 -10.38 16.09
N ALA A 163 -3.16 -11.58 16.44
CA ALA A 163 -3.70 -12.36 17.56
C ALA A 163 -3.33 -11.80 18.95
N ASP A 164 -2.15 -11.19 19.08
CA ASP A 164 -1.59 -10.77 20.38
C ASP A 164 -1.11 -9.30 20.40
N GLY A 165 -1.22 -8.58 19.28
CA GLY A 165 -0.80 -7.18 19.16
C GLY A 165 0.72 -6.97 19.19
N ARG A 166 1.52 -8.05 19.22
CA ARG A 166 2.97 -7.94 19.35
C ARG A 166 3.58 -7.29 18.11
N ARG A 167 4.25 -6.16 18.30
CA ARG A 167 5.01 -5.46 17.27
C ARG A 167 6.19 -6.29 16.80
N LEU A 168 6.38 -6.36 15.49
CA LEU A 168 7.54 -7.01 14.88
C LEU A 168 8.68 -6.00 14.77
N LEU A 169 9.89 -6.45 15.10
CA LEU A 169 11.07 -5.61 15.02
C LEU A 169 11.71 -5.67 13.63
N THR A 170 12.27 -4.54 13.22
CA THR A 170 13.19 -4.39 12.09
C THR A 170 14.49 -3.76 12.59
N GLY A 171 15.57 -4.55 12.64
CA GLY A 171 16.81 -4.13 13.30
C GLY A 171 16.58 -3.86 14.79
N ARG A 172 16.72 -2.59 15.20
CA ARG A 172 16.51 -2.13 16.60
C ARG A 172 15.21 -1.34 16.80
N ALA A 173 14.42 -1.14 15.73
CA ALA A 173 13.15 -0.44 15.77
C ALA A 173 12.00 -1.42 15.51
N ASP A 174 10.77 -0.97 15.69
CA ASP A 174 9.54 -1.71 15.35
C ASP A 174 8.85 -1.16 14.09
N HIS A 175 9.53 -0.26 13.38
CA HIS A 175 9.03 0.43 12.20
C HIS A 175 10.16 0.80 11.24
N TYR A 176 9.77 1.09 10.00
CA TYR A 176 10.60 1.64 8.95
C TYR A 176 10.12 3.06 8.61
N LEU A 177 11.05 4.01 8.44
CA LEU A 177 10.75 5.37 7.97
C LEU A 177 10.53 5.34 6.46
N VAL A 178 9.31 5.59 6.01
CA VAL A 178 8.98 5.68 4.59
C VAL A 178 9.47 7.00 4.02
N LYS A 179 9.11 8.12 4.67
CA LYS A 179 9.47 9.48 4.20
C LYS A 179 9.23 10.52 5.27
N GLU A 180 9.91 11.66 5.17
CA GLU A 180 9.52 12.90 5.84
C GLU A 180 8.55 13.70 4.96
N ILE A 181 7.49 14.21 5.56
CA ILE A 181 6.40 14.95 4.91
C ILE A 181 6.25 16.30 5.61
N LEU A 182 6.14 17.38 4.83
CA LEU A 182 5.83 18.71 5.37
C LEU A 182 4.31 18.92 5.43
N ILE A 183 3.77 19.23 6.60
CA ILE A 183 2.40 19.75 6.69
C ILE A 183 2.45 21.25 6.46
N GLN A 184 1.71 21.72 5.47
CA GLN A 184 1.67 23.12 5.08
C GLN A 184 0.82 23.94 6.05
N ALA A 185 1.12 25.23 6.16
CA ALA A 185 0.16 26.19 6.70
C ALA A 185 -0.99 26.38 5.69
N GLU A 186 -2.17 26.67 6.22
CA GLU A 186 -3.33 27.09 5.41
C GLU A 186 -3.07 28.41 4.69
#